data_AF-A0A6A3NTJ6-F1
#
_entry.id   AF-A0A6A3NTJ6-F1
#
_cell.length_a   1.000
_cell.length_b   1.000
_cell.length_c   1.000
_cell.angle_alpha   90.00
_cell.angle_beta   90.00
_cell.angle_gamma   90.00
#
_symmetry.space_group_name_H-M   'P 1'
#
loop_
_entity.id
_entity.type
_entity.pdbx_description
1 polymer ?
#
loop_
_entity_poly.entity_id
_entity_poly.type
_entity_poly.pdbx_seq_one_letter_code
_entity_poly.pdbx_strand_id
1 'polypeptide(L)'
;MDVAVAALDDAALEKLREQLLTASADAPTRPEALQSAETLAVALPVAAASELQSLLPTVIRTVKSLSRLVLKYVATVAADTQNVAALVALDDNLLPLLRVLQALVGRLQTRELDEGVNDAKELHRWLPFVVTACCFVEAAELPGADLMQSVVLADETLDGCVKLLQVDGRAQLLSEYVAQVVALCSQDVSKEEWVAAGSVNKRVVLHVVQQVPFPHLGGDLLGRLLALTFPLVDDLIDATQLVGVQLLRHIVRNVTPTELRWYSDVLLEVLHTAMTSRKPTTLDVLLDCLVESLDKVSPPGELKHYDRFMPRMLGDTSLCSDVAVRVVFVRHLRTLVVRQGAPHSLNVIRYLQPLLKVLIAGFESVNISLLEETLETLQATVLAAWPRIAPHTDQILVGVLRAVAFCELFEAGAEFTPSPKEKEQLLALCEDILDLMHQVNAGNPVVSDMLATVGSQSPKLSPFCDRMQAKWTSR
;
A
#
# COMPACT_ATOMS: atom_id res chain seq x y z
N MET A 1 -6.47 -44.88 -9.37
CA MET A 1 -5.66 -43.66 -9.17
C MET A 1 -4.43 -43.66 -10.08
N ASP A 2 -3.65 -44.74 -10.09
CA ASP A 2 -2.42 -44.88 -10.87
C ASP A 2 -2.52 -44.45 -12.35
N VAL A 3 -3.54 -44.93 -13.08
CA VAL A 3 -3.77 -44.57 -14.50
C VAL A 3 -3.98 -43.06 -14.70
N ALA A 4 -4.72 -42.41 -13.79
CA ALA A 4 -5.01 -40.97 -13.90
C ALA A 4 -3.77 -40.12 -13.57
N VAL A 5 -2.95 -40.56 -12.60
CA VAL A 5 -1.67 -39.90 -12.30
C VAL A 5 -0.68 -40.07 -13.45
N ALA A 6 -0.59 -41.27 -14.02
CA ALA A 6 0.27 -41.55 -15.18
C ALA A 6 -0.13 -40.77 -16.43
N ALA A 7 -1.43 -40.50 -16.62
CA ALA A 7 -1.93 -39.66 -17.70
C ALA A 7 -1.61 -38.15 -17.53
N LEU A 8 -1.16 -37.74 -16.34
CA LEU A 8 -0.75 -36.37 -16.01
C LEU A 8 0.77 -36.27 -15.87
N ASP A 9 1.51 -36.79 -16.85
CA ASP A 9 2.94 -36.61 -16.95
C ASP A 9 3.32 -35.19 -17.40
N ASP A 10 4.61 -34.86 -17.33
CA ASP A 10 5.09 -33.50 -17.65
C ASP A 10 4.80 -33.11 -19.11
N ALA A 11 4.79 -34.08 -20.04
CA ALA A 11 4.49 -33.82 -21.45
C ALA A 11 3.01 -33.51 -21.69
N ALA A 12 2.11 -34.26 -21.03
CA ALA A 12 0.68 -34.02 -21.06
C ALA A 12 0.32 -32.67 -20.43
N LEU A 13 1.00 -32.28 -19.35
CA LEU A 13 0.77 -31.00 -18.68
C LEU A 13 1.29 -29.80 -19.47
N GLU A 14 2.44 -29.90 -20.14
CA GLU A 14 2.88 -28.84 -21.06
C GLU A 14 1.96 -28.73 -22.27
N LYS A 15 1.49 -29.86 -22.84
CA LYS A 15 0.48 -29.83 -23.90
C LYS A 15 -0.83 -29.18 -23.42
N LEU A 16 -1.29 -29.50 -22.21
CA LEU A 16 -2.44 -28.86 -21.60
C LEU A 16 -2.20 -27.35 -21.43
N ARG A 17 -1.00 -26.95 -21.02
CA ARG A 17 -0.62 -25.54 -20.91
C ARG A 17 -0.76 -24.81 -22.24
N GLU A 18 -0.18 -25.35 -23.30
CA GLU A 18 -0.29 -24.78 -24.64
C GLU A 18 -1.75 -24.69 -25.08
N GLN A 19 -2.54 -25.73 -24.84
CA GLN A 19 -3.97 -25.73 -25.15
C GLN A 19 -4.73 -24.65 -24.39
N LEU A 20 -4.53 -24.51 -23.08
CA LEU A 20 -5.22 -23.50 -22.27
C LEU A 20 -4.83 -22.07 -22.66
N LEU A 21 -3.57 -21.84 -23.04
CA LEU A 21 -3.07 -20.51 -23.43
C LEU A 21 -3.44 -20.12 -24.88
N THR A 22 -3.77 -21.09 -25.73
CA THR A 22 -4.12 -20.85 -27.15
C THR A 22 -5.60 -21.05 -27.48
N ALA A 23 -6.38 -21.65 -26.58
CA ALA A 23 -7.78 -21.97 -26.82
C ALA A 23 -8.65 -20.70 -26.92
N SER A 24 -9.29 -20.56 -28.09
CA SER A 24 -10.53 -19.79 -28.26
C SER A 24 -11.70 -20.57 -27.62
N ALA A 25 -12.74 -19.87 -27.16
CA ALA A 25 -13.95 -20.46 -26.57
C ALA A 25 -14.67 -21.50 -27.47
N ASP A 26 -14.29 -21.61 -28.74
CA ASP A 26 -14.90 -22.51 -29.74
C ASP A 26 -14.25 -23.90 -29.84
N ALA A 27 -13.32 -24.29 -28.95
CA ALA A 27 -12.75 -25.65 -28.98
C ALA A 27 -13.80 -26.70 -28.54
N PRO A 28 -14.23 -27.63 -29.43
CA PRO A 28 -15.42 -28.46 -29.19
C PRO A 28 -15.21 -29.60 -28.19
N THR A 29 -13.97 -29.88 -27.77
CA THR A 29 -13.67 -31.00 -26.87
C THR A 29 -12.75 -30.56 -25.73
N ARG A 30 -13.21 -30.78 -24.51
CA ARG A 30 -12.44 -30.54 -23.29
C ARG A 30 -11.14 -31.36 -23.30
N PRO A 31 -9.98 -30.75 -23.02
CA PRO A 31 -8.69 -31.45 -22.98
C PRO A 31 -8.72 -32.74 -22.13
N GLU A 32 -8.17 -33.82 -22.67
CA GLU A 32 -8.08 -35.13 -21.97
C GLU A 32 -7.36 -35.04 -20.62
N ALA A 33 -6.37 -34.15 -20.52
CA ALA A 33 -5.65 -33.90 -19.28
C ALA A 33 -6.55 -33.27 -18.19
N LEU A 34 -7.54 -32.44 -18.54
CA LEU A 34 -8.52 -31.94 -17.55
C LEU A 34 -9.44 -33.06 -17.06
N GLN A 35 -9.85 -33.96 -17.95
CA GLN A 35 -10.64 -35.14 -17.56
C GLN A 35 -9.84 -36.08 -16.64
N SER A 36 -8.54 -36.23 -16.92
CA SER A 36 -7.61 -36.99 -16.07
C SER A 36 -7.44 -36.33 -14.70
N ALA A 37 -7.38 -34.99 -14.64
CA ALA A 37 -7.36 -34.24 -13.39
C ALA A 37 -8.65 -34.45 -12.58
N GLU A 38 -9.84 -34.40 -13.21
CA GLU A 38 -11.10 -34.69 -12.52
C GLU A 38 -11.15 -36.13 -11.99
N THR A 39 -10.71 -37.09 -12.79
CA THR A 39 -10.64 -38.50 -12.39
C THR A 39 -9.71 -38.68 -11.20
N LEU A 40 -8.57 -37.99 -11.19
CA LEU A 40 -7.63 -38.01 -10.07
C LEU A 40 -8.24 -37.37 -8.81
N ALA A 41 -8.89 -36.21 -8.94
CA ALA A 41 -9.53 -35.52 -7.83
C ALA A 41 -10.62 -36.36 -7.15
N VAL A 42 -11.39 -37.12 -7.92
CA VAL A 42 -12.42 -38.04 -7.39
C VAL A 42 -11.78 -39.28 -6.75
N ALA A 43 -10.67 -39.79 -7.29
CA ALA A 43 -10.02 -40.99 -6.79
C ALA A 43 -9.22 -40.76 -5.50
N LEU A 44 -8.59 -39.59 -5.31
CA LEU A 44 -7.71 -39.30 -4.18
C LEU A 44 -8.37 -39.47 -2.80
N PRO A 45 -9.58 -38.96 -2.54
CA PRO A 45 -10.22 -39.07 -1.22
C PRO A 45 -10.56 -40.51 -0.82
N VAL A 46 -10.79 -41.39 -1.79
CA VAL A 46 -11.25 -42.78 -1.59
C VAL A 46 -10.16 -43.82 -1.77
N ALA A 47 -8.96 -43.42 -2.19
CA ALA A 47 -7.84 -44.32 -2.40
C ALA A 47 -7.40 -44.97 -1.08
N ALA A 48 -7.10 -46.28 -1.15
CA ALA A 48 -6.58 -47.01 0.01
C ALA A 48 -5.26 -46.37 0.48
N ALA A 49 -5.06 -46.26 1.80
CA ALA A 49 -3.89 -45.60 2.38
C ALA A 49 -2.57 -46.19 1.85
N SER A 50 -2.49 -47.51 1.67
CA SER A 50 -1.32 -48.19 1.10
C SER A 50 -1.06 -47.87 -0.38
N GLU A 51 -2.12 -47.65 -1.18
CA GLU A 51 -2.01 -47.25 -2.59
C GLU A 51 -1.56 -45.80 -2.69
N LEU A 52 -2.12 -44.92 -1.85
CA LEU A 52 -1.71 -43.52 -1.80
C LEU A 52 -0.27 -43.37 -1.32
N GLN A 53 0.14 -44.11 -0.29
CA GLN A 53 1.49 -44.06 0.24
C GLN A 53 2.55 -44.39 -0.82
N SER A 54 2.29 -45.40 -1.67
CA SER A 54 3.23 -45.80 -2.72
C SER A 54 3.28 -44.78 -3.87
N LEU A 55 2.16 -44.13 -4.19
CA LEU A 55 2.05 -43.17 -5.28
C LEU A 55 2.27 -41.71 -4.88
N LEU A 56 2.37 -41.42 -3.58
CA LEU A 56 2.46 -40.07 -3.03
C LEU A 56 3.56 -39.20 -3.67
N PRO A 57 4.80 -39.69 -3.91
CA PRO A 57 5.83 -38.88 -4.56
C PRO A 57 5.43 -38.44 -5.98
N THR A 58 4.74 -39.30 -6.73
CA THR A 58 4.25 -39.00 -8.07
C THR A 58 3.09 -38.01 -8.01
N VAL A 59 2.14 -38.24 -7.10
CA VAL A 59 1.01 -37.31 -6.87
C VAL A 59 1.52 -35.91 -6.49
N ILE A 60 2.50 -35.82 -5.58
CA ILE A 60 3.12 -34.55 -5.19
C ILE A 60 3.78 -33.85 -6.39
N ARG A 61 4.47 -34.61 -7.27
CA ARG A 61 5.05 -34.04 -8.49
C ARG A 61 3.95 -33.46 -9.39
N THR A 62 2.88 -34.23 -9.63
CA THR A 62 1.73 -33.78 -10.43
C THR A 62 1.10 -32.53 -9.83
N VAL A 63 0.87 -32.48 -8.51
CA VAL A 63 0.31 -31.32 -7.80
C VAL A 63 1.17 -30.06 -7.97
N LYS A 64 2.51 -30.18 -7.90
CA LYS A 64 3.41 -29.05 -8.18
C LYS A 64 3.29 -28.55 -9.61
N SER A 65 3.26 -29.46 -10.59
CA SER A 65 3.13 -29.11 -12.00
C SER A 65 1.77 -28.47 -12.31
N LEU A 66 0.68 -29.00 -11.75
CA LEU A 66 -0.66 -28.40 -11.82
C LEU A 66 -0.69 -27.01 -11.18
N SER A 67 -0.04 -26.82 -10.03
CA SER A 67 0.02 -25.50 -9.37
C SER A 67 0.73 -24.47 -10.26
N ARG A 68 1.87 -24.83 -10.87
CA ARG A 68 2.58 -23.96 -11.82
C ARG A 68 1.74 -23.66 -13.06
N LEU A 69 1.00 -24.63 -13.55
CA LEU A 69 0.05 -24.45 -14.65
C LEU A 69 -1.02 -23.43 -14.29
N VAL A 70 -1.62 -23.53 -13.10
CA VAL A 70 -2.60 -22.55 -12.59
C VAL A 70 -2.00 -21.15 -12.53
N LEU A 71 -0.81 -20.99 -11.94
CA LEU A 71 -0.09 -19.71 -11.88
C LEU A 71 0.02 -19.07 -13.27
N LYS A 72 0.54 -19.83 -14.23
CA LYS A 72 0.78 -19.32 -15.58
C LYS A 72 -0.50 -19.04 -16.34
N TYR A 73 -1.51 -19.88 -16.18
CA TYR A 73 -2.79 -19.71 -16.85
C TYR A 73 -3.51 -18.46 -16.33
N VAL A 74 -3.63 -18.31 -15.00
CA VAL A 74 -4.25 -17.12 -14.38
C VAL A 74 -3.46 -15.86 -14.72
N ALA A 75 -2.12 -15.89 -14.66
CA ALA A 75 -1.31 -14.74 -15.03
C ALA A 75 -1.53 -14.29 -16.48
N THR A 76 -1.64 -15.23 -17.40
CA THR A 76 -1.85 -14.92 -18.83
C THR A 76 -3.24 -14.34 -19.08
N VAL A 77 -4.28 -14.94 -18.50
CA VAL A 77 -5.66 -14.46 -18.66
C VAL A 77 -5.86 -13.10 -17.97
N ALA A 78 -5.25 -12.89 -16.81
CA ALA A 78 -5.29 -11.60 -16.11
C ALA A 78 -4.54 -10.48 -16.86
N ALA A 79 -3.51 -10.81 -17.64
CA ALA A 79 -2.76 -9.84 -18.42
C ALA A 79 -3.54 -9.33 -19.65
N ASP A 80 -4.50 -10.10 -20.16
CA ASP A 80 -5.36 -9.75 -21.29
C ASP A 80 -6.86 -9.88 -20.93
N THR A 81 -7.35 -8.90 -20.16
CA THR A 81 -8.76 -8.85 -19.76
C THR A 81 -9.72 -8.57 -20.94
N GLN A 82 -9.21 -8.30 -22.15
CA GLN A 82 -10.06 -8.12 -23.34
C GLN A 82 -10.44 -9.46 -23.96
N ASN A 83 -9.72 -10.54 -23.62
CA ASN A 83 -10.05 -11.88 -24.07
C ASN A 83 -11.23 -12.47 -23.27
N VAL A 84 -12.44 -12.03 -23.62
CA VAL A 84 -13.69 -12.48 -22.98
C VAL A 84 -13.86 -13.99 -23.06
N ALA A 85 -13.45 -14.62 -24.16
CA ALA A 85 -13.49 -16.07 -24.34
C ALA A 85 -12.66 -16.80 -23.27
N ALA A 86 -11.43 -16.34 -23.02
CA ALA A 86 -10.57 -16.91 -21.99
C ALA A 86 -11.12 -16.67 -20.58
N LEU A 87 -11.72 -15.50 -20.32
CA LEU A 87 -12.36 -15.19 -19.03
C LEU A 87 -13.58 -16.08 -18.75
N VAL A 88 -14.43 -16.32 -19.75
CA VAL A 88 -15.62 -17.18 -19.60
C VAL A 88 -15.23 -18.64 -19.35
N ALA A 89 -14.21 -19.14 -20.06
CA ALA A 89 -13.73 -20.51 -19.90
C ALA A 89 -12.83 -20.72 -18.67
N LEU A 90 -12.41 -19.64 -18.00
CA LEU A 90 -11.40 -19.69 -16.93
C LEU A 90 -11.87 -20.57 -15.76
N ASP A 91 -13.09 -20.36 -15.28
CA ASP A 91 -13.61 -21.10 -14.12
C ASP A 91 -13.69 -22.61 -14.38
N ASP A 92 -14.26 -23.00 -15.53
CA ASP A 92 -14.41 -24.39 -15.96
C ASP A 92 -13.07 -25.13 -16.14
N ASN A 93 -12.03 -24.39 -16.54
CA ASN A 93 -10.68 -24.90 -16.72
C ASN A 93 -9.89 -24.98 -15.40
N LEU A 94 -10.11 -24.04 -14.47
CA LEU A 94 -9.45 -24.04 -13.16
C LEU A 94 -10.02 -25.08 -12.21
N LEU A 95 -11.33 -25.32 -12.23
CA LEU A 95 -12.01 -26.22 -11.31
C LEU A 95 -11.40 -27.63 -11.22
N PRO A 96 -11.14 -28.35 -12.33
CA PRO A 96 -10.47 -29.66 -12.29
C PRO A 96 -9.12 -29.63 -11.59
N LEU A 97 -8.33 -28.59 -11.88
CA LEU A 97 -6.96 -28.46 -11.39
C LEU A 97 -6.98 -28.24 -9.87
N LEU A 98 -7.79 -27.27 -9.42
CA LEU A 98 -7.93 -26.94 -8.01
C LEU A 98 -8.54 -28.07 -7.19
N ARG A 99 -9.49 -28.84 -7.76
CA ARG A 99 -10.07 -30.02 -7.08
C ARG A 99 -9.02 -31.08 -6.77
N VAL A 100 -8.00 -31.26 -7.62
CA VAL A 100 -6.87 -32.16 -7.31
C VAL A 100 -6.08 -31.63 -6.10
N LEU A 101 -5.80 -30.33 -6.06
CA LEU A 101 -5.07 -29.70 -4.96
C LEU A 101 -5.85 -29.87 -3.64
N GLN A 102 -7.14 -29.53 -3.65
CA GLN A 102 -8.03 -29.68 -2.49
C GLN A 102 -8.13 -31.13 -2.03
N ALA A 103 -8.30 -32.08 -2.96
CA ALA A 103 -8.42 -33.50 -2.64
C ALA A 103 -7.16 -34.05 -1.95
N LEU A 104 -5.96 -33.66 -2.40
CA LEU A 104 -4.73 -34.05 -1.71
C LEU A 104 -4.64 -33.44 -0.31
N VAL A 105 -4.89 -32.13 -0.19
CA VAL A 105 -4.85 -31.43 1.11
C VAL A 105 -5.84 -32.07 2.10
N GLY A 106 -7.09 -32.29 1.68
CA GLY A 106 -8.12 -32.95 2.49
C GLY A 106 -7.76 -34.39 2.85
N ARG A 107 -7.13 -35.13 1.94
CA ARG A 107 -6.72 -36.51 2.21
C ARG A 107 -5.59 -36.58 3.25
N LEU A 108 -4.63 -35.66 3.22
CA LEU A 108 -3.54 -35.63 4.19
C LEU A 108 -3.99 -35.17 5.60
N GLN A 109 -5.07 -34.39 5.68
CA GLN A 109 -5.68 -34.01 6.96
C GLN A 109 -6.24 -35.18 7.75
N THR A 110 -6.64 -36.29 7.10
CA THR A 110 -7.17 -37.45 7.82
C THR A 110 -6.11 -38.20 8.62
N ARG A 111 -4.82 -37.93 8.36
CA ARG A 111 -3.65 -38.50 9.06
C ARG A 111 -3.63 -40.04 9.07
N GLU A 112 -4.16 -40.67 8.02
CA GLU A 112 -4.17 -42.13 7.85
C GLU A 112 -2.86 -42.71 7.28
N LEU A 113 -1.97 -41.84 6.78
CA LEU A 113 -0.67 -42.22 6.21
C LEU A 113 0.43 -42.29 7.28
N ASP A 114 1.58 -42.86 6.92
CA ASP A 114 2.70 -43.08 7.83
C ASP A 114 3.15 -41.80 8.57
N GLU A 115 3.67 -42.00 9.80
CA GLU A 115 4.33 -40.97 10.61
C GLU A 115 5.56 -40.41 9.87
N GLY A 116 5.38 -39.27 9.20
CA GLY A 116 6.42 -38.61 8.42
C GLY A 116 5.90 -37.85 7.20
N VAL A 117 4.75 -38.27 6.64
CA VAL A 117 4.15 -37.61 5.47
C VAL A 117 3.72 -36.17 5.78
N ASN A 118 3.25 -35.95 7.01
CA ASN A 118 2.82 -34.66 7.52
C ASN A 118 3.93 -33.89 8.23
N ASP A 119 5.19 -34.33 8.12
CA ASP A 119 6.31 -33.59 8.69
C ASP A 119 6.46 -32.24 8.00
N ALA A 120 6.80 -31.21 8.78
CA ALA A 120 7.00 -29.87 8.28
C ALA A 120 7.94 -29.83 7.05
N LYS A 121 9.01 -30.65 7.05
CA LYS A 121 9.96 -30.74 5.93
C LYS A 121 9.34 -31.28 4.65
N GLU A 122 8.45 -32.26 4.72
CA GLU A 122 7.80 -32.83 3.54
C GLU A 122 6.71 -31.88 3.03
N LEU A 123 5.93 -31.27 3.92
CA LEU A 123 4.95 -30.25 3.55
C LEU A 123 5.63 -29.03 2.88
N HIS A 124 6.79 -28.58 3.40
CA HIS A 124 7.57 -27.48 2.83
C HIS A 124 7.96 -27.69 1.37
N ARG A 125 8.06 -28.94 0.92
CA ARG A 125 8.47 -29.25 -0.45
C ARG A 125 7.41 -28.94 -1.47
N TRP A 126 6.12 -28.99 -1.13
CA TRP A 126 5.04 -28.94 -2.11
C TRP A 126 3.87 -28.04 -1.72
N LEU A 127 3.56 -27.91 -0.44
CA LEU A 127 2.44 -27.10 0.04
C LEU A 127 2.54 -25.62 -0.39
N PRO A 128 3.75 -24.98 -0.44
CA PRO A 128 3.87 -23.62 -0.97
C PRO A 128 3.38 -23.46 -2.41
N PHE A 129 3.46 -24.51 -3.24
CA PHE A 129 2.96 -24.45 -4.62
C PHE A 129 1.44 -24.36 -4.64
N VAL A 130 0.76 -25.15 -3.80
CA VAL A 130 -0.70 -25.13 -3.65
C VAL A 130 -1.16 -23.78 -3.10
N VAL A 131 -0.51 -23.30 -2.02
CA VAL A 131 -0.81 -22.00 -1.43
C VAL A 131 -0.66 -20.89 -2.47
N THR A 132 0.44 -20.87 -3.22
CA THR A 132 0.65 -19.85 -4.27
C THR A 132 -0.42 -19.93 -5.35
N ALA A 133 -0.81 -21.13 -5.79
CA ALA A 133 -1.86 -21.30 -6.80
C ALA A 133 -3.21 -20.77 -6.34
N CYS A 134 -3.61 -21.06 -5.11
CA CYS A 134 -4.82 -20.51 -4.53
C CYS A 134 -4.75 -18.98 -4.40
N CYS A 135 -3.64 -18.42 -3.92
CA CYS A 135 -3.45 -16.97 -3.84
C CYS A 135 -3.52 -16.28 -5.22
N PHE A 136 -3.05 -16.93 -6.30
CA PHE A 136 -3.21 -16.39 -7.65
C PHE A 136 -4.68 -16.30 -8.07
N VAL A 137 -5.47 -17.33 -7.75
CA VAL A 137 -6.90 -17.36 -8.09
C VAL A 137 -7.68 -16.32 -7.29
N GLU A 138 -7.41 -16.17 -5.99
CA GLU A 138 -8.07 -15.18 -5.13
C GLU A 138 -7.66 -13.73 -5.46
N ALA A 139 -6.36 -13.46 -5.61
CA ALA A 139 -5.83 -12.09 -5.68
C ALA A 139 -5.76 -11.53 -7.11
N ALA A 140 -6.20 -12.26 -8.13
CA ALA A 140 -6.16 -11.79 -9.52
C ALA A 140 -7.18 -10.68 -9.83
N GLU A 141 -8.18 -10.48 -8.97
CA GLU A 141 -9.29 -9.52 -9.15
C GLU A 141 -9.89 -9.59 -10.56
N LEU A 142 -10.14 -10.81 -11.02
CA LEU A 142 -10.66 -11.06 -12.36
C LEU A 142 -12.12 -10.58 -12.46
N PRO A 143 -12.58 -10.11 -13.63
CA PRO A 143 -13.99 -9.79 -13.83
C PRO A 143 -14.89 -11.00 -13.52
N GLY A 144 -15.86 -10.83 -12.62
CA GLY A 144 -16.79 -11.90 -12.22
C GLY A 144 -16.23 -12.89 -11.19
N ALA A 145 -15.08 -12.61 -10.57
CA ALA A 145 -14.48 -13.46 -9.53
C ALA A 145 -15.42 -13.77 -8.35
N ASP A 146 -16.37 -12.88 -8.06
CA ASP A 146 -17.41 -13.06 -7.04
C ASP A 146 -18.39 -14.21 -7.34
N LEU A 147 -18.51 -14.61 -8.60
CA LEU A 147 -19.38 -15.71 -9.04
C LEU A 147 -18.61 -17.00 -9.39
N MET A 148 -17.28 -16.95 -9.38
CA MET A 148 -16.43 -18.08 -9.79
C MET A 148 -16.35 -19.15 -8.69
N GLN A 149 -16.66 -20.39 -9.05
CA GLN A 149 -16.53 -21.52 -8.12
C GLN A 149 -15.07 -21.83 -7.79
N SER A 150 -14.14 -21.57 -8.71
CA SER A 150 -12.70 -21.74 -8.49
C SER A 150 -12.17 -20.83 -7.38
N VAL A 151 -12.72 -19.63 -7.19
CA VAL A 151 -12.35 -18.72 -6.09
C VAL A 151 -12.78 -19.30 -4.75
N VAL A 152 -14.03 -19.76 -4.65
CA VAL A 152 -14.54 -20.44 -3.44
C VAL A 152 -13.71 -21.68 -3.12
N LEU A 153 -13.37 -22.47 -4.14
CA LEU A 153 -12.58 -23.68 -3.97
C LEU A 153 -11.14 -23.38 -3.54
N ALA A 154 -10.53 -22.31 -4.06
CA ALA A 154 -9.22 -21.84 -3.63
C ALA A 154 -9.22 -21.42 -2.16
N ASP A 155 -10.24 -20.68 -1.74
CA ASP A 155 -10.47 -20.23 -0.37
C ASP A 155 -10.60 -21.42 0.61
N GLU A 156 -11.45 -22.39 0.29
CA GLU A 156 -11.59 -23.63 1.07
C GLU A 156 -10.29 -24.44 1.13
N THR A 157 -9.51 -24.44 0.04
CA THR A 157 -8.23 -25.14 -0.04
C THR A 157 -7.19 -24.49 0.87
N LEU A 158 -7.14 -23.15 0.94
CA LEU A 158 -6.28 -22.42 1.86
C LEU A 158 -6.65 -22.69 3.32
N ASP A 159 -7.94 -22.70 3.66
CA ASP A 159 -8.41 -23.10 4.99
C ASP A 159 -8.05 -24.55 5.30
N GLY A 160 -8.06 -25.41 4.27
CA GLY A 160 -7.53 -26.75 4.37
C GLY A 160 -6.03 -26.79 4.68
N CYS A 161 -5.23 -25.93 4.05
CA CYS A 161 -3.79 -25.83 4.32
C CYS A 161 -3.52 -25.37 5.77
N VAL A 162 -4.32 -24.42 6.28
CA VAL A 162 -4.27 -23.97 7.69
C VAL A 162 -4.49 -25.14 8.64
N LYS A 163 -5.54 -25.95 8.41
CA LYS A 163 -5.85 -27.13 9.23
C LYS A 163 -4.76 -28.21 9.12
N LEU A 164 -4.19 -28.41 7.93
CA LEU A 164 -3.13 -29.39 7.69
C LEU A 164 -1.86 -29.06 8.49
N LEU A 165 -1.46 -27.79 8.50
CA LEU A 165 -0.31 -27.30 9.27
C LEU A 165 -0.59 -27.08 10.76
N GLN A 166 -1.86 -27.14 11.17
CA GLN A 166 -2.28 -26.86 12.54
C GLN A 166 -1.86 -25.47 13.03
N VAL A 167 -1.99 -24.46 12.16
CA VAL A 167 -1.69 -23.05 12.47
C VAL A 167 -2.96 -22.25 12.71
N ASP A 168 -2.86 -21.14 13.43
CA ASP A 168 -4.01 -20.29 13.78
C ASP A 168 -4.28 -19.27 12.65
N GLY A 169 -4.84 -19.77 11.56
CA GLY A 169 -5.36 -18.95 10.47
C GLY A 169 -4.38 -18.66 9.33
N ARG A 170 -4.88 -17.94 8.33
CA ARG A 170 -4.18 -17.71 7.05
C ARG A 170 -2.91 -16.87 7.18
N ALA A 171 -2.90 -15.89 8.09
CA ALA A 171 -1.72 -15.05 8.31
C ALA A 171 -0.49 -15.88 8.74
N GLN A 172 -0.68 -16.88 9.59
CA GLN A 172 0.40 -17.79 10.01
C GLN A 172 0.84 -18.73 8.89
N LEU A 173 -0.12 -19.29 8.12
CA LEU A 173 0.17 -20.09 6.92
C LEU A 173 1.04 -19.30 5.93
N LEU A 174 0.66 -18.06 5.62
CA LEU A 174 1.41 -17.20 4.71
C LEU A 174 2.76 -16.81 5.32
N SER A 175 2.84 -16.55 6.62
CA SER A 175 4.12 -16.25 7.30
C SER A 175 5.12 -17.40 7.20
N GLU A 176 4.65 -18.65 7.28
CA GLU A 176 5.49 -19.84 7.14
C GLU A 176 6.06 -19.98 5.73
N TYR A 177 5.28 -19.63 4.70
CA TYR A 177 5.62 -19.87 3.30
C TYR A 177 5.89 -18.64 2.44
N VAL A 178 5.91 -17.43 3.02
CA VAL A 178 6.04 -16.17 2.27
C VAL A 178 7.27 -16.16 1.38
N ALA A 179 8.41 -16.70 1.85
CA ALA A 179 9.65 -16.71 1.07
C ALA A 179 9.54 -17.58 -0.20
N GLN A 180 8.82 -18.71 -0.11
CA GLN A 180 8.59 -19.63 -1.21
C GLN A 180 7.53 -19.07 -2.16
N VAL A 181 6.44 -18.50 -1.62
CA VAL A 181 5.40 -17.84 -2.41
C VAL A 181 6.00 -16.71 -3.24
N VAL A 182 6.77 -15.81 -2.61
CA VAL A 182 7.47 -14.72 -3.31
C VAL A 182 8.41 -15.25 -4.39
N ALA A 183 9.15 -16.33 -4.11
CA ALA A 183 10.03 -16.95 -5.11
C ALA A 183 9.23 -17.48 -6.32
N LEU A 184 8.14 -18.20 -6.07
CA LEU A 184 7.28 -18.76 -7.12
C LEU A 184 6.62 -17.67 -7.95
N CYS A 185 6.25 -16.54 -7.35
CA CYS A 185 5.71 -15.38 -8.06
C CYS A 185 6.74 -14.71 -8.99
N SER A 186 8.04 -14.80 -8.71
CA SER A 186 9.09 -14.06 -9.43
C SER A 186 10.03 -14.92 -10.31
N GLN A 187 10.09 -16.24 -10.12
CA GLN A 187 11.12 -17.09 -10.73
C GLN A 187 11.05 -17.20 -12.27
N ASP A 188 9.86 -17.10 -12.86
CA ASP A 188 9.60 -17.31 -14.29
C ASP A 188 9.02 -16.04 -14.95
N VAL A 189 9.32 -14.87 -14.39
CA VAL A 189 8.79 -13.57 -14.84
C VAL A 189 9.94 -12.66 -15.24
N SER A 190 9.90 -12.12 -16.46
CA SER A 190 10.90 -11.15 -16.90
C SER A 190 10.75 -9.82 -16.14
N LYS A 191 11.76 -8.95 -16.21
CA LYS A 191 11.66 -7.62 -15.59
C LYS A 191 10.52 -6.82 -16.23
N GLU A 192 10.34 -6.94 -17.53
CA GLU A 192 9.31 -6.26 -18.30
C GLU A 192 7.91 -6.78 -17.93
N GLU A 193 7.75 -8.08 -17.79
CA GLU A 193 6.50 -8.71 -17.35
C GLU A 193 6.16 -8.37 -15.90
N TRP A 194 7.16 -8.20 -15.03
CA TRP A 194 6.95 -7.86 -13.63
C TRP A 194 6.33 -6.46 -13.47
N VAL A 195 6.85 -5.47 -14.22
CA VAL A 195 6.39 -4.06 -14.12
C VAL A 195 5.18 -3.76 -15.00
N ALA A 196 4.87 -4.62 -15.98
CA ALA A 196 3.74 -4.44 -16.89
C ALA A 196 2.42 -4.22 -16.13
N ALA A 197 1.60 -3.27 -16.59
CA ALA A 197 0.34 -2.89 -15.92
C ALA A 197 -0.56 -4.10 -15.60
N GLY A 198 -0.77 -4.98 -16.57
CA GLY A 198 -1.60 -6.20 -16.44
C GLY A 198 -0.98 -7.33 -15.62
N SER A 199 0.26 -7.21 -15.16
CA SER A 199 0.92 -8.26 -14.39
C SER A 199 0.21 -8.53 -13.07
N VAL A 200 -0.29 -9.74 -12.89
CA VAL A 200 -0.93 -10.17 -11.65
C VAL A 200 0.09 -10.51 -10.56
N ASN A 201 1.29 -10.91 -10.94
CA ASN A 201 2.32 -11.39 -10.01
C ASN A 201 2.64 -10.38 -8.91
N LYS A 202 2.78 -9.09 -9.27
CA LYS A 202 2.99 -8.00 -8.30
C LYS A 202 1.81 -7.80 -7.35
N ARG A 203 0.58 -8.00 -7.81
CA ARG A 203 -0.65 -7.90 -6.99
C ARG A 203 -0.77 -9.09 -6.04
N VAL A 204 -0.45 -10.30 -6.50
CA VAL A 204 -0.40 -11.50 -5.63
C VAL A 204 0.68 -11.33 -4.55
N VAL A 205 1.87 -10.84 -4.91
CA VAL A 205 2.92 -10.56 -3.94
C VAL A 205 2.47 -9.50 -2.92
N LEU A 206 1.84 -8.41 -3.37
CA LEU A 206 1.26 -7.42 -2.46
C LEU A 206 0.24 -8.05 -1.50
N HIS A 207 -0.74 -8.78 -2.03
CA HIS A 207 -1.81 -9.41 -1.27
C HIS A 207 -1.28 -10.38 -0.21
N VAL A 208 -0.30 -11.20 -0.57
CA VAL A 208 0.33 -12.15 0.35
C VAL A 208 1.16 -11.41 1.40
N VAL A 209 2.03 -10.50 0.98
CA VAL A 209 2.96 -9.81 1.89
C VAL A 209 2.21 -8.95 2.91
N GLN A 210 1.10 -8.30 2.53
CA GLN A 210 0.28 -7.49 3.44
C GLN A 210 -0.33 -8.29 4.60
N GLN A 211 -0.50 -9.60 4.43
CA GLN A 211 -1.04 -10.49 5.47
C GLN A 211 0.04 -11.02 6.42
N VAL A 212 1.31 -10.81 6.08
CA VAL A 212 2.45 -11.32 6.85
C VAL A 212 2.88 -10.26 7.87
N PRO A 213 2.72 -10.53 9.19
CA PRO A 213 3.17 -9.62 10.23
C PRO A 213 4.68 -9.69 10.45
N PHE A 214 5.21 -8.69 11.18
CA PHE A 214 6.52 -8.78 11.82
C PHE A 214 6.64 -10.06 12.67
N PRO A 215 7.77 -10.80 12.65
CA PRO A 215 9.06 -10.47 12.03
C PRO A 215 9.33 -11.15 10.67
N HIS A 216 8.33 -11.72 10.02
CA HIS A 216 8.53 -12.71 8.94
C HIS A 216 9.00 -12.12 7.59
N LEU A 217 9.06 -10.79 7.46
CA LEU A 217 9.57 -10.10 6.25
C LEU A 217 11.05 -9.69 6.35
N GLY A 218 11.70 -9.96 7.48
CA GLY A 218 13.11 -9.66 7.73
C GLY A 218 14.09 -10.68 7.14
N GLY A 219 15.34 -10.65 7.63
CA GLY A 219 16.41 -11.58 7.25
C GLY A 219 16.67 -11.66 5.75
N ASP A 220 16.89 -12.89 5.24
CA ASP A 220 17.22 -13.16 3.84
C ASP A 220 16.10 -12.77 2.86
N LEU A 221 14.85 -12.70 3.34
CA LEU A 221 13.70 -12.36 2.50
C LEU A 221 13.68 -10.86 2.18
N LEU A 222 14.12 -10.01 3.09
CA LEU A 222 14.07 -8.56 2.93
C LEU A 222 14.77 -8.10 1.64
N GLY A 223 15.99 -8.56 1.41
CA GLY A 223 16.76 -8.20 0.20
C GLY A 223 16.03 -8.58 -1.09
N ARG A 224 15.37 -9.76 -1.11
CA ARG A 224 14.57 -10.21 -2.27
C ARG A 224 13.32 -9.35 -2.45
N LEU A 225 12.61 -9.05 -1.36
CA LEU A 225 11.43 -8.20 -1.41
C LEU A 225 11.78 -6.80 -1.94
N LEU A 226 12.85 -6.19 -1.45
CA LEU A 226 13.29 -4.87 -1.93
C LEU A 226 13.69 -4.91 -3.41
N ALA A 227 14.38 -5.96 -3.86
CA ALA A 227 14.76 -6.12 -5.26
C ALA A 227 13.55 -6.23 -6.21
N LEU A 228 12.45 -6.83 -5.75
CA LEU A 228 11.19 -6.92 -6.49
C LEU A 228 10.36 -5.62 -6.38
N THR A 229 10.46 -4.92 -5.26
CA THR A 229 9.62 -3.76 -4.95
C THR A 229 10.15 -2.47 -5.58
N PHE A 230 11.45 -2.23 -5.55
CA PHE A 230 12.04 -0.98 -6.06
C PHE A 230 11.73 -0.69 -7.53
N PRO A 231 11.81 -1.67 -8.46
CA PRO A 231 11.41 -1.44 -9.85
C PRO A 231 9.95 -1.01 -10.02
N LEU A 232 9.06 -1.44 -9.12
CA LEU A 232 7.66 -1.03 -9.13
C LEU A 232 7.51 0.42 -8.65
N VAL A 233 8.23 0.80 -7.59
CA VAL A 233 8.22 2.16 -7.03
C VAL A 233 8.78 3.19 -8.03
N ASP A 234 9.79 2.80 -8.80
CA ASP A 234 10.41 3.63 -9.85
C ASP A 234 9.59 3.66 -11.16
N ASP A 235 8.51 2.89 -11.27
CA ASP A 235 7.70 2.82 -12.49
C ASP A 235 6.89 4.11 -12.73
N LEU A 236 6.63 4.43 -13.99
CA LEU A 236 5.88 5.62 -14.40
C LEU A 236 4.36 5.36 -14.51
N ILE A 237 3.94 4.10 -14.56
CA ILE A 237 2.54 3.69 -14.59
C ILE A 237 2.01 3.74 -13.16
N ASP A 238 1.06 4.64 -12.91
CA ASP A 238 0.48 4.89 -11.58
C ASP A 238 -0.02 3.62 -10.88
N ALA A 239 -0.72 2.74 -11.59
CA ALA A 239 -1.21 1.48 -11.01
C ALA A 239 -0.08 0.54 -10.56
N THR A 240 1.03 0.49 -11.31
CA THR A 240 2.22 -0.28 -10.94
C THR A 240 2.95 0.37 -9.77
N GLN A 241 3.13 1.69 -9.83
CA GLN A 241 3.78 2.46 -8.78
C GLN A 241 3.03 2.35 -7.44
N LEU A 242 1.70 2.44 -7.46
CA LEU A 242 0.87 2.31 -6.27
C LEU A 242 1.08 0.96 -5.57
N VAL A 243 1.09 -0.14 -6.34
CA VAL A 243 1.37 -1.48 -5.81
C VAL A 243 2.77 -1.52 -5.18
N GLY A 244 3.77 -0.99 -5.88
CA GLY A 244 5.15 -0.93 -5.38
C GLY A 244 5.28 -0.17 -4.06
N VAL A 245 4.63 0.99 -3.97
CA VAL A 245 4.69 1.85 -2.78
C VAL A 245 3.92 1.26 -1.60
N GLN A 246 2.76 0.64 -1.84
CA GLN A 246 2.01 -0.08 -0.80
C GLN A 246 2.81 -1.27 -0.25
N LEU A 247 3.46 -2.03 -1.15
CA LEU A 247 4.33 -3.14 -0.77
C LEU A 247 5.52 -2.63 0.05
N LEU A 248 6.18 -1.56 -0.42
CA LEU A 248 7.34 -0.98 0.27
C LEU A 248 6.98 -0.49 1.67
N ARG A 249 5.87 0.23 1.81
CA ARG A 249 5.41 0.72 3.11
C ARG A 249 5.14 -0.43 4.09
N HIS A 250 4.47 -1.49 3.63
CA HIS A 250 4.21 -2.65 4.47
C HIS A 250 5.50 -3.34 4.94
N ILE A 251 6.47 -3.50 4.03
CA ILE A 251 7.80 -4.03 4.35
C ILE A 251 8.47 -3.14 5.40
N VAL A 252 8.53 -1.82 5.15
CA VAL A 252 9.15 -0.85 6.06
C VAL A 252 8.53 -0.95 7.45
N ARG A 253 7.21 -1.08 7.59
CA ARG A 253 6.52 -1.26 8.89
C ARG A 253 6.89 -2.55 9.60
N ASN A 254 7.05 -3.64 8.88
CA ASN A 254 7.15 -5.00 9.42
C ASN A 254 8.58 -5.57 9.44
N VAL A 255 9.60 -4.73 9.37
CA VAL A 255 11.01 -5.09 9.59
C VAL A 255 11.63 -4.30 10.73
N THR A 256 12.71 -4.82 11.33
CA THR A 256 13.42 -4.06 12.36
C THR A 256 14.14 -2.85 11.76
N PRO A 257 14.34 -1.76 12.54
CA PRO A 257 15.20 -0.65 12.12
C PRO A 257 16.63 -1.10 11.78
N THR A 258 17.15 -2.11 12.49
CA THR A 258 18.49 -2.66 12.23
C THR A 258 18.59 -3.30 10.86
N GLU A 259 17.61 -4.12 10.47
CA GLU A 259 17.58 -4.74 9.14
C GLU A 259 17.41 -3.70 8.03
N LEU A 260 16.52 -2.73 8.22
CA LEU A 260 16.27 -1.69 7.21
C LEU A 260 17.48 -0.78 6.99
N ARG A 261 18.27 -0.51 8.03
CA ARG A 261 19.48 0.32 7.96
C ARG A 261 20.55 -0.23 7.00
N TRP A 262 20.60 -1.54 6.76
CA TRP A 262 21.52 -2.12 5.76
C TRP A 262 21.19 -1.68 4.32
N TYR A 263 19.96 -1.24 4.09
CA TYR A 263 19.45 -0.83 2.78
C TYR A 263 19.13 0.67 2.71
N SER A 264 19.49 1.47 3.73
CA SER A 264 19.02 2.85 3.87
C SER A 264 19.36 3.73 2.66
N ASP A 265 20.58 3.63 2.14
CA ASP A 265 21.03 4.49 1.03
C ASP A 265 20.21 4.24 -0.24
N VAL A 266 19.99 2.97 -0.58
CA VAL A 266 19.21 2.57 -1.77
C VAL A 266 17.73 2.88 -1.56
N LEU A 267 17.19 2.56 -0.39
CA LEU A 267 15.80 2.86 -0.03
C LEU A 267 15.49 4.35 -0.16
N LEU A 268 16.34 5.20 0.42
CA LEU A 268 16.16 6.64 0.39
C LEU A 268 16.39 7.21 -1.02
N GLU A 269 17.26 6.62 -1.85
CA GLU A 269 17.41 7.03 -3.25
C GLU A 269 16.15 6.72 -4.08
N VAL A 270 15.58 5.53 -3.93
CA VAL A 270 14.35 5.11 -4.60
C VAL A 270 13.18 6.01 -4.18
N LEU A 271 12.98 6.21 -2.88
CA LEU A 271 11.94 7.10 -2.36
C LEU A 271 12.14 8.54 -2.83
N HIS A 272 13.37 9.03 -2.85
CA HIS A 272 13.71 10.33 -3.39
C HIS A 272 13.28 10.41 -4.85
N THR A 273 13.69 9.49 -5.71
CA THR A 273 13.35 9.51 -7.15
C THR A 273 11.83 9.47 -7.38
N ALA A 274 11.12 8.58 -6.66
CA ALA A 274 9.68 8.37 -6.80
C ALA A 274 8.81 9.59 -6.41
N MET A 275 9.31 10.54 -5.60
CA MET A 275 8.58 11.77 -5.23
C MET A 275 8.19 12.67 -6.42
N THR A 276 8.68 12.34 -7.62
CA THR A 276 8.22 12.97 -8.87
C THR A 276 6.78 12.62 -9.25
N SER A 277 6.17 11.61 -8.61
CA SER A 277 4.78 11.22 -8.84
C SER A 277 3.82 12.40 -8.64
N ARG A 278 2.89 12.57 -9.59
CA ARG A 278 1.87 13.62 -9.58
C ARG A 278 0.46 13.04 -9.44
N LYS A 279 0.36 11.85 -8.85
CA LYS A 279 -0.90 11.13 -8.62
C LYS A 279 -1.21 11.19 -7.12
N PRO A 280 -2.26 11.90 -6.67
CA PRO A 280 -2.47 12.20 -5.26
C PRO A 280 -2.47 10.95 -4.35
N THR A 281 -3.16 9.89 -4.74
CA THR A 281 -3.25 8.63 -3.99
C THR A 281 -1.89 7.95 -3.83
N THR A 282 -1.16 7.78 -4.93
CA THR A 282 0.16 7.15 -4.95
C THR A 282 1.19 7.99 -4.20
N LEU A 283 1.16 9.31 -4.37
CA LEU A 283 2.03 10.23 -3.65
C LEU A 283 1.76 10.21 -2.14
N ASP A 284 0.50 10.12 -1.70
CA ASP A 284 0.13 10.09 -0.28
C ASP A 284 0.74 8.87 0.41
N VAL A 285 0.59 7.68 -0.19
CA VAL A 285 1.20 6.44 0.34
C VAL A 285 2.74 6.51 0.26
N LEU A 286 3.29 7.15 -0.77
CA LEU A 286 4.75 7.29 -0.94
C LEU A 286 5.36 8.17 0.14
N LEU A 287 4.73 9.31 0.44
CA LEU A 287 5.22 10.22 1.47
C LEU A 287 5.03 9.64 2.88
N ASP A 288 3.96 8.90 3.11
CA ASP A 288 3.80 8.07 4.31
C ASP A 288 4.96 7.08 4.45
N CYS A 289 5.27 6.34 3.37
CA CYS A 289 6.40 5.40 3.34
C CYS A 289 7.73 6.10 3.59
N LEU A 290 7.92 7.31 3.05
CA LEU A 290 9.12 8.13 3.28
C LEU A 290 9.26 8.50 4.75
N VAL A 291 8.21 9.03 5.39
CA VAL A 291 8.25 9.39 6.80
C VAL A 291 8.58 8.18 7.67
N GLU A 292 7.91 7.06 7.44
CA GLU A 292 8.13 5.83 8.21
C GLU A 292 9.55 5.27 7.99
N SER A 293 10.08 5.40 6.78
CA SER A 293 11.45 5.03 6.45
C SER A 293 12.44 5.93 7.19
N LEU A 294 12.24 7.25 7.15
CA LEU A 294 13.06 8.24 7.87
C LEU A 294 13.08 7.97 9.37
N ASP A 295 11.93 7.70 9.97
CA ASP A 295 11.78 7.39 11.40
C ASP A 295 12.55 6.10 11.79
N LYS A 296 12.67 5.12 10.87
CA LYS A 296 13.41 3.87 11.12
C LYS A 296 14.91 3.93 10.81
N VAL A 297 15.30 4.57 9.71
CA VAL A 297 16.70 4.56 9.25
C VAL A 297 17.53 5.68 9.85
N SER A 298 16.90 6.74 10.35
CA SER A 298 17.61 7.84 11.02
C SER A 298 17.86 7.51 12.49
N PRO A 299 19.12 7.50 12.95
CA PRO A 299 19.40 7.37 14.37
C PRO A 299 18.73 8.48 15.19
N PRO A 300 18.32 8.21 16.45
CA PRO A 300 17.76 9.25 17.31
C PRO A 300 18.70 10.46 17.43
N GLY A 301 18.20 11.65 17.10
CA GLY A 301 18.98 12.90 17.13
C GLY A 301 19.74 13.21 15.84
N GLU A 302 19.82 12.29 14.87
CA GLU A 302 20.40 12.55 13.56
C GLU A 302 19.35 12.95 12.54
N LEU A 303 19.50 14.15 11.97
CA LEU A 303 18.54 14.72 11.02
C LEU A 303 19.06 14.80 9.59
N LYS A 304 20.23 14.21 9.32
CA LYS A 304 20.87 14.24 7.99
C LYS A 304 19.97 13.68 6.89
N HIS A 305 19.24 12.59 7.16
CA HIS A 305 18.31 12.05 6.17
C HIS A 305 17.13 13.01 5.95
N TYR A 306 16.56 13.59 7.00
CA TYR A 306 15.50 14.60 6.86
C TYR A 306 15.96 15.82 6.05
N ASP A 307 17.19 16.30 6.28
CA ASP A 307 17.79 17.42 5.55
C ASP A 307 17.90 17.18 4.04
N ARG A 308 17.95 15.92 3.61
CA ARG A 308 17.94 15.53 2.19
C ARG A 308 16.57 15.75 1.54
N PHE A 309 15.48 15.52 2.26
CA PHE A 309 14.12 15.54 1.72
C PHE A 309 13.38 16.86 1.93
N MET A 310 13.65 17.57 3.03
CA MET A 310 12.94 18.80 3.36
C MET A 310 13.04 19.88 2.25
N PRO A 311 14.23 20.21 1.70
CA PRO A 311 14.33 21.19 0.61
C PRO A 311 13.55 20.76 -0.64
N ARG A 312 13.57 19.46 -0.95
CA ARG A 312 12.85 18.91 -2.09
C ARG A 312 11.34 19.02 -1.90
N MET A 313 10.81 18.60 -0.75
CA MET A 313 9.38 18.73 -0.46
C MET A 313 8.91 20.17 -0.55
N LEU A 314 9.67 21.12 -0.01
CA LEU A 314 9.36 22.55 -0.12
C LEU A 314 9.35 23.03 -1.58
N GLY A 315 10.36 22.62 -2.36
CA GLY A 315 10.44 22.94 -3.79
C GLY A 315 9.28 22.35 -4.59
N ASP A 316 9.00 21.06 -4.42
CA ASP A 316 7.90 20.35 -5.09
C ASP A 316 6.54 20.96 -4.72
N THR A 317 6.31 21.29 -3.44
CA THR A 317 5.07 21.96 -2.99
C THR A 317 4.92 23.34 -3.62
N SER A 318 6.00 24.11 -3.71
CA SER A 318 5.98 25.47 -4.27
C SER A 318 5.74 25.50 -5.79
N LEU A 319 6.19 24.48 -6.51
CA LEU A 319 6.10 24.39 -7.97
C LEU A 319 4.86 23.59 -8.44
N CYS A 320 4.14 22.97 -7.51
CA CYS A 320 2.96 22.17 -7.81
C CYS A 320 1.77 23.05 -8.21
N SER A 321 1.25 22.85 -9.42
CA SER A 321 0.05 23.51 -9.92
C SER A 321 -1.24 22.77 -9.58
N ASP A 322 -1.17 21.45 -9.37
CA ASP A 322 -2.31 20.62 -9.01
C ASP A 322 -2.61 20.76 -7.51
N VAL A 323 -3.80 21.27 -7.19
CA VAL A 323 -4.23 21.51 -5.81
C VAL A 323 -4.33 20.22 -5.01
N ALA A 324 -4.80 19.12 -5.61
CA ALA A 324 -4.93 17.84 -4.90
C ALA A 324 -3.57 17.25 -4.51
N VAL A 325 -2.57 17.41 -5.39
CA VAL A 325 -1.17 17.03 -5.10
C VAL A 325 -0.55 17.97 -4.05
N ARG A 326 -0.84 19.27 -4.13
CA ARG A 326 -0.35 20.25 -3.15
C ARG A 326 -0.91 20.00 -1.75
N VAL A 327 -2.18 19.63 -1.62
CA VAL A 327 -2.82 19.18 -0.37
C VAL A 327 -2.00 18.05 0.27
N VAL A 328 -1.67 17.02 -0.51
CA VAL A 328 -0.87 15.89 -0.03
C VAL A 328 0.51 16.35 0.44
N PHE A 329 1.22 17.17 -0.34
CA PHE A 329 2.53 17.67 0.08
C PHE A 329 2.48 18.49 1.37
N VAL A 330 1.51 19.39 1.52
CA VAL A 330 1.35 20.24 2.71
C VAL A 330 1.09 19.37 3.95
N ARG A 331 0.20 18.39 3.85
CA ARG A 331 -0.06 17.42 4.92
C ARG A 331 1.22 16.71 5.37
N HIS A 332 2.03 16.23 4.44
CA HIS A 332 3.26 15.50 4.78
C HIS A 332 4.39 16.43 5.24
N LEU A 333 4.43 17.68 4.77
CA LEU A 333 5.31 18.70 5.32
C LEU A 333 5.04 18.92 6.81
N ARG A 334 3.77 18.92 7.24
CA ARG A 334 3.39 18.99 8.67
C ARG A 334 4.10 17.93 9.49
N THR A 335 4.09 16.69 9.03
CA THR A 335 4.75 15.57 9.72
C THR A 335 6.26 15.79 9.84
N LEU A 336 6.92 16.24 8.78
CA LEU A 336 8.35 16.55 8.82
C LEU A 336 8.68 17.75 9.73
N VAL A 337 7.82 18.76 9.76
CA VAL A 337 7.93 19.93 10.64
C VAL A 337 7.91 19.50 12.11
N VAL A 338 6.95 18.64 12.49
CA VAL A 338 6.84 18.13 13.86
C VAL A 338 8.06 17.29 14.24
N ARG A 339 8.55 16.41 13.35
CA ARG A 339 9.72 15.55 13.61
C ARG A 339 11.03 16.34 13.78
N GLN A 340 11.16 17.46 13.10
CA GLN A 340 12.37 18.30 13.10
C GLN A 340 12.28 19.53 14.00
N GLY A 341 11.15 19.70 14.68
CA GLY A 341 10.80 20.86 15.47
C GLY A 341 10.91 20.65 16.99
N ALA A 342 10.63 21.72 17.72
CA ALA A 342 10.61 21.71 19.17
C ALA A 342 9.53 20.74 19.68
N PRO A 343 9.73 20.09 20.85
CA PRO A 343 10.85 20.28 21.78
C PRO A 343 12.08 19.41 21.46
N HIS A 344 11.99 18.49 20.50
CA HIS A 344 13.02 17.47 20.28
C HIS A 344 14.19 17.94 19.43
N SER A 345 13.96 18.94 18.58
CA SER A 345 14.98 19.55 17.73
C SER A 345 14.64 21.01 17.42
N LEU A 346 15.59 21.76 16.87
CA LEU A 346 15.36 23.10 16.32
C LEU A 346 15.72 23.15 14.82
N ASN A 347 15.91 21.99 14.18
CA ASN A 347 16.39 21.91 12.81
C ASN A 347 15.41 22.53 11.80
N VAL A 348 14.11 22.44 12.07
CA VAL A 348 13.06 23.04 11.23
C VAL A 348 13.27 24.55 11.02
N ILE A 349 13.91 25.25 11.97
CA ILE A 349 14.18 26.69 11.88
C ILE A 349 15.04 27.03 10.65
N ARG A 350 15.95 26.13 10.23
CA ARG A 350 16.78 26.31 9.02
C ARG A 350 15.94 26.44 7.75
N TYR A 351 14.73 25.89 7.78
CA TYR A 351 13.79 25.87 6.67
C TYR A 351 12.59 26.80 6.89
N LEU A 352 12.57 27.59 7.97
CA LEU A 352 11.40 28.38 8.36
C LEU A 352 10.97 29.35 7.27
N GLN A 353 11.90 30.11 6.69
CA GLN A 353 11.58 31.09 5.64
C GLN A 353 10.98 30.44 4.38
N PRO A 354 11.61 29.42 3.75
CA PRO A 354 10.99 28.76 2.59
C PRO A 354 9.68 28.03 2.95
N LEU A 355 9.57 27.46 4.15
CA LEU A 355 8.32 26.85 4.63
C LEU A 355 7.19 27.86 4.74
N LEU A 356 7.41 28.99 5.42
CA LEU A 356 6.41 30.06 5.53
C LEU A 356 6.03 30.61 4.15
N LYS A 357 6.97 30.73 3.21
CA LYS A 357 6.66 31.15 1.84
C LYS A 357 5.67 30.19 1.16
N VAL A 358 5.89 28.89 1.29
CA VAL A 358 5.01 27.85 0.72
C VAL A 358 3.62 27.87 1.36
N LEU A 359 3.57 27.94 2.69
CA LEU A 359 2.31 27.96 3.45
C LEU A 359 1.51 29.23 3.19
N ILE A 360 2.17 30.39 3.15
CA ILE A 360 1.46 31.66 2.98
C ILE A 360 0.88 31.81 1.57
N ALA A 361 1.54 31.24 0.57
CA ALA A 361 0.97 31.09 -0.77
C ALA A 361 -0.23 30.11 -0.81
N GLY A 362 -0.47 29.32 0.24
CA GLY A 362 -1.65 28.46 0.36
C GLY A 362 -2.92 29.26 0.65
N PHE A 363 -2.81 30.37 1.40
CA PHE A 363 -3.92 31.27 1.73
C PHE A 363 -4.51 32.05 0.55
N GLU A 364 -3.88 31.96 -0.63
CA GLU A 364 -4.39 32.53 -1.87
C GLU A 364 -5.38 31.59 -2.58
N SER A 365 -5.50 30.35 -2.11
CA SER A 365 -6.44 29.37 -2.66
C SER A 365 -7.84 29.51 -2.04
N VAL A 366 -8.87 29.30 -2.88
CA VAL A 366 -10.27 29.12 -2.43
C VAL A 366 -10.61 27.64 -2.20
N ASN A 367 -9.64 26.73 -2.36
CA ASN A 367 -9.85 25.31 -2.09
C ASN A 367 -9.81 25.05 -0.59
N ILE A 368 -10.93 24.58 -0.04
CA ILE A 368 -11.13 24.36 1.40
C ILE A 368 -10.11 23.36 1.95
N SER A 369 -9.88 22.23 1.28
CA SER A 369 -8.94 21.20 1.73
C SER A 369 -7.50 21.71 1.78
N LEU A 370 -7.08 22.50 0.80
CA LEU A 370 -5.74 23.11 0.81
C LEU A 370 -5.62 24.15 1.94
N LEU A 371 -6.66 24.95 2.17
CA LEU A 371 -6.68 25.95 3.22
C LEU A 371 -6.60 25.31 4.62
N GLU A 372 -7.37 24.25 4.85
CA GLU A 372 -7.36 23.47 6.09
C GLU A 372 -5.97 22.88 6.36
N GLU A 373 -5.39 22.15 5.41
CA GLU A 373 -4.04 21.56 5.57
C GLU A 373 -2.98 22.65 5.75
N THR A 374 -3.13 23.80 5.09
CA THR A 374 -2.23 24.95 5.26
C THR A 374 -2.31 25.53 6.68
N LEU A 375 -3.51 25.71 7.23
CA LEU A 375 -3.71 26.20 8.59
C LEU A 375 -3.15 25.22 9.62
N GLU A 376 -3.46 23.93 9.51
CA GLU A 376 -2.94 22.90 10.42
C GLU A 376 -1.40 22.81 10.35
N THR A 377 -0.84 22.89 9.14
CA THR A 377 0.62 22.88 8.95
C THR A 377 1.26 24.15 9.50
N LEU A 378 0.61 25.30 9.36
CA LEU A 378 1.07 26.57 9.93
C LEU A 378 1.04 26.54 11.46
N GLN A 379 -0.04 26.02 12.06
CA GLN A 379 -0.14 25.85 13.51
C GLN A 379 1.01 24.97 14.03
N ALA A 380 1.23 23.82 13.40
CA ALA A 380 2.35 22.93 13.71
C ALA A 380 3.70 23.65 13.53
N THR A 381 3.85 24.47 12.49
CA THR A 381 5.07 25.27 12.24
C THR A 381 5.32 26.30 13.32
N VAL A 382 4.28 27.01 13.77
CA VAL A 382 4.38 28.00 14.85
C VAL A 382 4.85 27.32 16.15
N LEU A 383 4.29 26.15 16.48
CA LEU A 383 4.70 25.37 17.64
C LEU A 383 6.12 24.80 17.49
N ALA A 384 6.44 24.21 16.34
CA ALA A 384 7.71 23.55 16.07
C ALA A 384 8.90 24.54 15.98
N ALA A 385 8.65 25.77 15.53
CA ALA A 385 9.65 26.81 15.31
C ALA A 385 9.49 28.02 16.25
N TRP A 386 8.71 27.89 17.33
CA TRP A 386 8.30 29.00 18.21
C TRP A 386 9.42 29.99 18.59
N PRO A 387 10.69 29.59 18.84
CA PRO A 387 11.75 30.54 19.23
C PRO A 387 12.09 31.57 18.15
N ARG A 388 11.68 31.33 16.89
CA ARG A 388 12.00 32.18 15.73
C ARG A 388 10.77 32.65 14.97
N ILE A 389 9.57 32.50 15.52
CA ILE A 389 8.33 32.92 14.85
C ILE A 389 8.07 34.42 14.95
N ALA A 390 8.41 35.08 16.06
CA ALA A 390 8.09 36.49 16.30
C ALA A 390 8.48 37.46 15.14
N PRO A 391 9.66 37.34 14.49
CA PRO A 391 10.02 38.18 13.35
C PRO A 391 9.15 38.00 12.09
N HIS A 392 8.36 36.93 12.01
CA HIS A 392 7.50 36.62 10.86
C HIS A 392 6.02 36.93 11.12
N THR A 393 5.71 37.60 12.24
CA THR A 393 4.35 37.83 12.71
C THR A 393 3.46 38.48 11.66
N ASP A 394 3.89 39.58 11.05
CA ASP A 394 3.07 40.30 10.08
C ASP A 394 2.67 39.42 8.89
N GLN A 395 3.63 38.65 8.36
CA GLN A 395 3.40 37.77 7.21
C GLN A 395 2.40 36.66 7.53
N ILE A 396 2.53 36.08 8.73
CA ILE A 396 1.64 35.02 9.23
C ILE A 396 0.23 35.60 9.47
N LEU A 397 0.12 36.75 10.14
CA LEU A 397 -1.15 37.40 10.43
C LEU A 397 -1.93 37.73 9.15
N VAL A 398 -1.26 38.29 8.14
CA VAL A 398 -1.90 38.58 6.85
C VAL A 398 -2.44 37.30 6.20
N GLY A 399 -1.69 36.21 6.25
CA GLY A 399 -2.13 34.90 5.75
C GLY A 399 -3.39 34.39 6.47
N VAL A 400 -3.35 34.37 7.80
CA VAL A 400 -4.49 33.91 8.63
C VAL A 400 -5.71 34.80 8.42
N LEU A 401 -5.54 36.12 8.34
CA LEU A 401 -6.64 37.05 8.11
C LEU A 401 -7.26 36.93 6.71
N ARG A 402 -6.49 36.50 5.69
CA ARG A 402 -7.05 36.12 4.39
C ARG A 402 -7.96 34.90 4.51
N ALA A 403 -7.59 33.90 5.32
CA ALA A 403 -8.44 32.74 5.59
C ALA A 403 -9.73 33.12 6.32
N VAL A 404 -9.64 33.99 7.33
CA VAL A 404 -10.81 34.56 8.02
C VAL A 404 -11.69 35.34 7.03
N ALA A 405 -11.09 36.16 6.16
CA ALA A 405 -11.82 36.90 5.15
C ALA A 405 -12.53 35.98 4.14
N PHE A 406 -11.90 34.88 3.73
CA PHE A 406 -12.53 33.86 2.90
C PHE A 406 -13.76 33.24 3.58
N CYS A 407 -13.72 33.04 4.90
CA CYS A 407 -14.84 32.50 5.67
C CYS A 407 -15.97 33.52 5.91
N GLU A 408 -15.65 34.80 6.08
CA GLU A 408 -16.61 35.82 6.54
C GLU A 408 -17.15 36.75 5.46
N LEU A 409 -16.41 36.98 4.37
CA LEU A 409 -16.82 37.93 3.34
C LEU A 409 -17.74 37.34 2.28
N PHE A 410 -17.61 36.04 2.02
CA PHE A 410 -18.38 35.34 0.99
C PHE A 410 -19.72 34.83 1.55
N GLU A 411 -20.77 34.93 0.74
CA GLU A 411 -22.12 34.52 1.12
C GLU A 411 -22.25 32.99 1.11
N ALA A 412 -22.97 32.45 2.10
CA ALA A 412 -23.20 31.02 2.21
C ALA A 412 -23.96 30.49 0.98
N GLY A 413 -23.41 29.46 0.31
CA GLY A 413 -24.05 28.77 -0.81
C GLY A 413 -23.51 29.08 -2.19
N ALA A 414 -22.42 29.86 -2.32
CA ALA A 414 -21.67 29.95 -3.57
C ALA A 414 -20.82 28.68 -3.79
N GLU A 415 -20.56 28.31 -5.06
CA GLU A 415 -19.90 27.04 -5.47
C GLU A 415 -18.54 26.76 -4.81
N PHE A 416 -17.87 27.79 -4.25
CA PHE A 416 -16.55 27.69 -3.64
C PHE A 416 -16.53 28.21 -2.19
N THR A 417 -17.67 28.20 -1.51
CA THR A 417 -17.76 28.64 -0.11
C THR A 417 -17.81 27.46 0.85
N PRO A 418 -17.16 27.57 2.02
CA PRO A 418 -17.20 26.50 3.01
C PRO A 418 -18.64 26.32 3.52
N SER A 419 -19.03 25.07 3.73
CA SER A 419 -20.23 24.74 4.47
C SER A 419 -20.16 25.33 5.89
N PRO A 420 -21.28 25.50 6.61
CA PRO A 420 -21.26 26.05 7.97
C PRO A 420 -20.30 25.33 8.91
N LYS A 421 -20.18 24.00 8.78
CA LYS A 421 -19.26 23.18 9.57
C LYS A 421 -17.80 23.42 9.20
N GLU A 422 -17.48 23.44 7.90
CA GLU A 422 -16.11 23.73 7.43
C GLU A 422 -15.69 25.15 7.82
N LYS A 423 -16.61 26.12 7.72
CA LYS A 423 -16.40 27.50 8.15
C LYS A 423 -16.03 27.56 9.64
N GLU A 424 -16.80 26.90 10.49
CA GLU A 424 -16.53 26.83 11.93
C GLU A 424 -15.14 26.25 12.22
N GLN A 425 -14.79 25.15 11.55
CA GLN A 425 -13.49 24.49 11.71
C GLN A 425 -12.32 25.39 11.26
N LEU A 426 -12.42 26.01 10.08
CA LEU A 426 -11.39 26.91 9.56
C LEU A 426 -11.19 28.14 10.46
N LEU A 427 -12.29 28.73 10.96
CA LEU A 427 -12.22 29.85 11.89
C LEU A 427 -11.59 29.44 13.21
N ALA A 428 -11.91 28.27 13.76
CA ALA A 428 -11.29 27.76 14.98
C ALA A 428 -9.77 27.61 14.82
N LEU A 429 -9.30 27.03 13.69
CA LEU A 429 -7.87 26.95 13.39
C LEU A 429 -7.21 28.34 13.28
N CYS A 430 -7.89 29.31 12.68
CA CYS A 430 -7.41 30.69 12.62
C CYS A 430 -7.28 31.30 14.02
N GLU A 431 -8.29 31.13 14.87
CA GLU A 431 -8.28 31.60 16.26
C GLU A 431 -7.14 30.98 17.07
N ASP A 432 -6.90 29.67 16.93
CA ASP A 432 -5.81 28.97 17.60
C ASP A 432 -4.43 29.50 17.18
N ILE A 433 -4.23 29.73 15.88
CA ILE A 433 -2.97 30.30 15.37
C ILE A 433 -2.80 31.73 15.89
N LEU A 434 -3.84 32.56 15.89
CA LEU A 434 -3.78 33.91 16.43
C LEU A 434 -3.47 33.91 17.94
N ASP A 435 -4.04 32.99 18.71
CA ASP A 435 -3.71 32.78 20.13
C ASP A 435 -2.23 32.44 20.32
N LEU A 436 -1.68 31.53 19.50
CA LEU A 436 -0.26 31.17 19.53
C LEU A 436 0.62 32.37 19.15
N MET A 437 0.25 33.13 18.13
CA MET A 437 0.98 34.32 17.71
C MET A 437 0.97 35.39 18.79
N HIS A 438 -0.15 35.58 19.50
CA HIS A 438 -0.24 36.51 20.63
C HIS A 438 0.70 36.08 21.78
N GLN A 439 0.76 34.78 22.09
CA GLN A 439 1.66 34.23 23.12
C GLN A 439 3.14 34.35 22.74
N VAL A 440 3.51 34.02 21.49
CA VAL A 440 4.90 34.12 21.01
C VAL A 440 5.41 35.57 21.01
N ASN A 441 4.50 36.54 20.84
CA ASN A 441 4.80 37.96 20.90
C ASN A 441 4.49 38.59 22.27
N ALA A 442 4.46 37.82 23.36
CA ALA A 442 4.19 38.35 24.69
C ALA A 442 5.07 39.59 25.00
N GLY A 443 4.40 40.70 25.33
CA GLY A 443 5.05 42.01 25.55
C GLY A 443 5.13 42.92 24.33
N ASN A 444 4.69 42.47 23.15
CA ASN A 444 4.59 43.26 21.94
C ASN A 444 3.13 43.25 21.41
N PRO A 445 2.43 44.40 21.35
CA PRO A 445 1.03 44.47 20.96
C PRO A 445 0.77 44.27 19.46
N VAL A 446 1.78 44.00 18.64
CA VAL A 446 1.67 43.86 17.16
C VAL A 446 0.46 43.04 16.70
N VAL A 447 0.17 41.91 17.34
CA VAL A 447 -0.99 41.07 16.97
C VAL A 447 -2.31 41.80 17.24
N SER A 448 -2.44 42.41 18.41
CA SER A 448 -3.64 43.14 18.82
C SER A 448 -3.84 44.41 17.97
N ASP A 449 -2.76 45.15 17.71
CA ASP A 449 -2.77 46.38 16.90
C ASP A 449 -3.20 46.10 15.46
N MET A 450 -2.73 44.99 14.88
CA MET A 450 -3.13 44.56 13.54
C MET A 450 -4.63 44.19 13.49
N LEU A 451 -5.13 43.44 14.48
CA LEU A 451 -6.57 43.10 14.54
C LEU A 451 -7.45 44.34 14.71
N ALA A 452 -7.03 45.30 15.55
CA ALA A 452 -7.74 46.56 15.71
C ALA A 452 -7.77 47.35 14.39
N THR A 453 -6.65 47.38 13.66
CA THR A 453 -6.54 48.02 12.35
C THR A 453 -7.50 47.37 11.35
N VAL A 454 -7.49 46.04 11.23
CA VAL A 454 -8.35 45.32 10.28
C VAL A 454 -9.83 45.42 10.63
N GLY A 455 -10.18 45.30 11.92
CA GLY A 455 -11.57 45.48 12.39
C GLY A 455 -12.11 46.88 12.08
N SER A 456 -11.29 47.92 12.27
CA SER A 456 -11.70 49.30 11.95
C SER A 456 -11.86 49.57 10.44
N GLN A 457 -11.08 48.89 9.60
CA GLN A 457 -11.10 49.06 8.15
C GLN A 457 -12.11 48.16 7.43
N SER A 458 -12.53 47.05 8.05
CA SER A 458 -13.43 46.07 7.45
C SER A 458 -14.59 45.71 8.39
N PRO A 459 -15.77 46.34 8.23
CA PRO A 459 -16.91 46.12 9.12
C PRO A 459 -17.37 44.65 9.20
N LYS A 460 -17.21 43.88 8.12
CA LYS A 460 -17.55 42.45 8.09
C LYS A 460 -16.60 41.59 8.93
N LEU A 461 -15.35 42.03 9.14
CA LEU A 461 -14.35 41.31 9.94
C LEU A 461 -14.27 41.80 11.39
N SER A 462 -14.85 42.97 11.70
CA SER A 462 -14.91 43.53 13.06
C SER A 462 -15.40 42.50 14.09
N PRO A 463 -16.52 41.76 13.88
CA PRO A 463 -17.01 40.82 14.90
C PRO A 463 -16.00 39.72 15.27
N PHE A 464 -15.21 39.25 14.30
CA PHE A 464 -14.13 38.29 14.54
C PHE A 464 -12.98 38.94 15.31
N CYS A 465 -12.53 40.11 14.86
CA CYS A 465 -11.40 40.83 15.46
C CYS A 465 -11.70 41.26 16.91
N ASP A 466 -12.91 41.73 17.17
CA ASP A 466 -13.37 42.18 18.48
C ASP A 466 -13.47 41.01 19.46
N ARG A 467 -13.97 39.85 18.99
CA ARG A 467 -14.02 38.61 19.76
C ARG A 467 -12.63 38.16 20.21
N MET A 468 -11.66 38.17 19.30
CA MET A 468 -10.28 37.78 19.62
C MET A 468 -9.62 38.75 20.61
N GLN A 469 -9.81 40.06 20.43
CA GLN A 469 -9.29 41.05 21.38
C GLN A 469 -9.93 40.93 22.77
N ALA A 470 -11.24 40.71 22.84
CA ALA A 470 -11.96 40.48 24.10
C ALA A 470 -11.47 39.20 24.82
N LYS A 471 -11.12 38.15 24.06
CA LYS A 471 -10.56 36.90 24.59
C LYS A 471 -9.19 37.10 25.25
N TRP A 472 -8.36 38.02 24.75
CA TRP A 472 -7.04 38.29 25.35
C TRP A 472 -7.08 39.29 26.50
N THR A 473 -8.01 40.23 26.51
CA THR A 473 -8.19 41.16 27.63
C THR A 473 -8.84 40.53 28.85
N SER A 474 -9.50 39.37 28.68
CA SER A 474 -10.14 38.59 29.77
C SER A 474 -9.26 37.50 30.37
N ARG A 475 -8.06 37.27 29.83
CA ARG A 475 -7.03 36.35 30.35
C ARG A 475 -6.01 37.12 31.16
#